data_AF-A0A0U1DQX1-F1
#
_entry.id   AF-A0A0U1DQX1-F1
#
_cell.length_a   1.000
_cell.length_b   1.000
_cell.length_c   1.000
_cell.angle_alpha   90.00
_cell.angle_beta   90.00
_cell.angle_gamma   90.00
#
_symmetry.space_group_name_H-M   'P 1'
#
loop_
_entity.id
_entity.type
_entity.pdbx_description
1 polymer ?
#
loop_
_entity_poly.entity_id
_entity_poly.type
_entity_poly.pdbx_seq_one_letter_code
_entity_poly.pdbx_strand_id
1 'polypeptide(L)'
;MPAVEIAPEDLEPFATIDQAKAEVMIEDALAMAALVAPCITTAEFAHAGAAKSVLRGAILRWHEAGQGGVQQLTAGSFSQTMDTRQTRRAMFWPSEIEQLQKMCTGDVDRGIWCIDTVGMPSSRHIASCSINTGGEHCSCGALLLPF
;
A
#
# COMPACT_ATOMS: atom_id res chain seq x y z
N MET A 1 6.49 -15.43 18.92
CA MET A 1 6.62 -15.80 17.50
C MET A 1 5.86 -14.74 16.71
N PRO A 2 6.39 -14.27 15.57
CA PRO A 2 5.64 -13.33 14.73
C PRO A 2 4.34 -14.00 14.26
N ALA A 3 3.24 -13.25 14.18
CA ALA A 3 1.97 -13.84 13.72
C ALA A 3 1.98 -14.17 12.22
N VAL A 4 2.79 -13.47 11.43
CA VAL A 4 2.91 -13.69 9.99
C VAL A 4 4.21 -14.42 9.68
N GLU A 5 4.09 -15.68 9.26
CA GLU A 5 5.21 -16.53 8.85
C GLU A 5 5.03 -16.99 7.40
N ILE A 6 6.08 -16.82 6.60
CA ILE A 6 6.16 -17.23 5.19
C ILE A 6 7.35 -18.16 5.05
N ALA A 7 7.12 -19.38 4.56
CA ALA A 7 8.15 -20.33 4.23
C ALA A 7 8.39 -20.36 2.70
N PRO A 8 9.55 -20.81 2.22
CA PRO A 8 9.79 -21.03 0.79
C PRO A 8 8.73 -21.92 0.14
N GLU A 9 8.23 -22.92 0.88
CA GLU A 9 7.14 -23.83 0.50
C GLU A 9 5.83 -23.11 0.14
N ASP A 10 5.58 -21.91 0.69
CA ASP A 10 4.41 -21.11 0.34
C ASP A 10 4.51 -20.49 -1.07
N LEU A 11 5.72 -20.43 -1.64
CA LEU A 11 6.02 -19.85 -2.95
C LEU A 11 6.08 -20.91 -4.06
N GLU A 12 6.46 -22.15 -3.73
CA GLU A 12 6.63 -23.26 -4.69
C GLU A 12 5.42 -23.52 -5.60
N PRO A 13 4.15 -23.41 -5.13
CA PRO A 13 2.99 -23.62 -6.00
C PRO A 13 2.83 -22.58 -7.11
N PHE A 14 3.49 -21.43 -7.00
CA PHE A 14 3.33 -20.30 -7.90
C PHE A 14 4.55 -20.07 -8.81
N ALA A 15 5.75 -20.35 -8.31
CA ALA A 15 6.98 -20.15 -9.07
C ALA A 15 8.09 -21.10 -8.62
N THR A 16 8.96 -21.47 -9.56
CA THR A 16 10.22 -22.15 -9.26
C THR A 16 11.28 -21.12 -8.93
N ILE A 17 11.61 -20.99 -7.65
CA ILE A 17 12.61 -20.06 -7.13
C ILE A 17 13.71 -20.87 -6.44
N ASP A 18 14.98 -20.56 -6.71
CA ASP A 18 16.09 -21.12 -5.94
C ASP A 18 15.91 -20.85 -4.44
N GLN A 19 16.17 -21.84 -3.60
CA GLN A 19 15.87 -21.75 -2.16
C GLN A 19 16.62 -20.60 -1.48
N ALA A 20 17.91 -20.40 -1.77
CA ALA A 20 18.67 -19.31 -1.19
C ALA A 20 18.13 -17.94 -1.64
N LYS A 21 17.68 -17.85 -2.89
CA LYS A 21 16.99 -16.64 -3.39
C LYS A 21 15.65 -16.42 -2.67
N ALA A 22 14.85 -17.47 -2.49
CA ALA A 22 13.55 -17.38 -1.84
C ALA A 22 13.66 -16.89 -0.39
N GLU A 23 14.62 -17.42 0.37
CA GLU A 23 14.87 -17.03 1.76
C GLU A 23 15.21 -15.54 1.88
N VAL A 24 16.15 -15.04 1.09
CA VAL A 24 16.51 -13.61 1.07
C VAL A 24 15.33 -12.74 0.67
N MET A 25 14.55 -13.17 -0.33
CA MET A 25 13.36 -12.42 -0.75
C MET A 25 12.29 -12.35 0.34
N ILE A 26 12.10 -13.41 1.11
CA ILE A 26 11.17 -13.47 2.24
C ILE A 26 11.67 -12.56 3.38
N GLU A 27 12.96 -12.61 3.70
CA GLU A 27 13.57 -11.79 4.75
C GLU A 27 13.40 -10.29 4.45
N ASP A 28 13.71 -9.88 3.22
CA ASP A 28 13.53 -8.49 2.76
C ASP A 28 12.05 -8.07 2.83
N ALA A 29 11.13 -8.96 2.44
CA ALA A 29 9.69 -8.68 2.48
C ALA A 29 9.20 -8.44 3.91
N LEU A 30 9.58 -9.32 4.83
CA LEU A 30 9.17 -9.23 6.22
C LEU A 30 9.78 -7.99 6.90
N ALA A 31 11.05 -7.69 6.61
CA ALA A 31 11.74 -6.51 7.14
C ALA A 31 11.05 -5.21 6.68
N MET A 32 10.75 -5.09 5.39
CA MET A 32 10.07 -3.91 4.84
C MET A 32 8.61 -3.81 5.31
N ALA A 33 7.92 -4.94 5.48
CA ALA A 33 6.55 -4.97 5.98
C ALA A 33 6.48 -4.53 7.45
N ALA A 34 7.46 -4.91 8.28
CA ALA A 34 7.53 -4.50 9.68
C ALA A 34 7.69 -2.98 9.84
N LEU A 35 8.31 -2.29 8.88
CA LEU A 35 8.44 -0.83 8.90
C LEU A 35 7.10 -0.11 8.67
N VAL A 36 6.28 -0.61 7.73
CA VAL A 36 5.01 0.04 7.37
C VAL A 36 3.84 -0.43 8.24
N ALA A 37 3.91 -1.65 8.76
CA ALA A 37 2.85 -2.33 9.48
C ALA A 37 3.44 -3.13 10.65
N PRO A 38 3.93 -2.48 11.72
CA PRO A 38 4.63 -3.15 12.82
C PRO A 38 3.75 -4.16 13.58
N CYS A 39 2.43 -4.02 13.49
CA CYS A 39 1.47 -4.94 14.12
C CYS A 39 1.59 -6.39 13.62
N ILE A 40 2.16 -6.64 12.44
CA ILE A 40 2.31 -8.00 11.90
C ILE A 40 3.31 -8.84 12.69
N THR A 41 4.16 -8.20 13.49
CA THR A 41 5.19 -8.84 14.31
C THR A 41 4.66 -9.31 15.67
N THR A 42 3.48 -8.84 16.09
CA THR A 42 2.86 -9.24 17.36
C THR A 42 2.13 -10.56 17.19
N ALA A 43 2.09 -11.39 18.24
CA ALA A 43 1.48 -12.72 18.16
C ALA A 43 -0.06 -12.66 18.07
N GLU A 44 -0.65 -11.55 18.50
CA GLU A 44 -2.09 -11.33 18.62
C GLU A 44 -2.70 -10.72 17.34
N PHE A 45 -1.95 -10.65 16.24
CA PHE A 45 -2.43 -10.04 15.01
C PHE A 45 -3.55 -10.88 14.35
N ALA A 46 -4.76 -10.30 14.29
CA ALA A 46 -5.98 -10.98 13.87
C ALA A 46 -6.01 -11.38 12.39
N HIS A 47 -5.24 -10.69 11.53
CA HIS A 47 -5.34 -10.82 10.07
C HIS A 47 -4.11 -11.50 9.44
N ALA A 48 -3.46 -12.41 10.17
CA ALA A 48 -2.21 -13.05 9.74
C ALA A 48 -2.29 -13.69 8.34
N GLY A 49 -3.40 -14.38 8.03
CA GLY A 49 -3.61 -15.00 6.72
C GLY A 49 -3.74 -13.98 5.58
N ALA A 50 -4.35 -12.82 5.83
CA ALA A 50 -4.48 -11.76 4.83
C ALA A 50 -3.15 -11.02 4.60
N ALA A 51 -2.39 -10.75 5.67
CA ALA A 51 -1.04 -10.22 5.51
C ALA A 51 -0.14 -11.20 4.73
N LYS A 52 -0.24 -12.50 5.03
CA LYS A 52 0.49 -13.55 4.31
C LYS A 52 0.20 -13.58 2.81
N SER A 53 -1.05 -13.36 2.38
CA SER A 53 -1.39 -13.34 0.94
C SER A 53 -0.84 -12.10 0.23
N VAL A 54 -0.90 -10.92 0.87
CA VAL A 54 -0.33 -9.66 0.33
C VAL A 54 1.18 -9.78 0.16
N LEU A 55 1.88 -10.25 1.19
CA LEU A 55 3.34 -10.43 1.13
C LEU A 55 3.76 -11.44 0.06
N ARG A 56 3.03 -12.55 -0.07
CA ARG A 56 3.28 -13.55 -1.11
C ARG A 56 3.13 -12.98 -2.52
N GLY A 57 2.05 -12.22 -2.75
CA GLY A 57 1.83 -11.54 -4.03
C GLY A 57 2.95 -10.56 -4.37
N ALA A 58 3.41 -9.80 -3.37
CA ALA A 58 4.53 -8.88 -3.54
C ALA A 58 5.85 -9.59 -3.88
N ILE A 59 6.18 -10.68 -3.18
CA ILE A 59 7.39 -11.48 -3.43
C ILE A 59 7.39 -12.07 -4.84
N LEU A 60 6.28 -12.71 -5.25
CA LEU A 60 6.17 -13.33 -6.57
C LEU A 60 6.26 -12.30 -7.69
N ARG A 61 5.56 -11.17 -7.54
CA ARG A 61 5.65 -10.06 -8.49
C ARG A 61 7.05 -9.47 -8.56
N TRP A 62 7.74 -9.36 -7.43
CA TRP A 62 9.14 -8.91 -7.42
C TRP A 62 10.06 -9.92 -8.12
N HIS A 63 9.80 -11.22 -7.95
CA HIS A 63 10.52 -12.29 -8.63
C HIS A 63 10.36 -12.21 -10.15
N GLU A 64 9.13 -11.96 -10.64
CA GLU A 64 8.82 -11.79 -12.07
C GLU A 64 9.44 -10.51 -12.66
N ALA A 65 9.39 -9.40 -11.92
CA ALA A 65 9.97 -8.13 -12.39
C ALA A 65 11.49 -8.21 -12.63
N GLY A 66 12.19 -9.07 -11.89
CA GLY A 66 13.61 -9.34 -12.08
C GLY A 66 13.96 -10.17 -13.32
N GLN A 67 12.96 -10.72 -14.03
CA GLN A 67 13.13 -11.57 -15.22
C GLN A 67 12.78 -10.87 -16.53
N GLY A 68 12.40 -9.58 -16.48
CA GLY A 68 12.07 -8.79 -17.67
C GLY A 68 13.24 -8.61 -18.64
N GLY A 69 12.94 -8.45 -19.93
CA GLY A 69 13.93 -8.33 -21.00
C GLY A 69 13.41 -7.52 -22.18
N VAL A 70 14.28 -7.20 -23.13
CA VAL A 70 13.86 -6.53 -24.37
C VAL A 70 13.31 -7.60 -25.31
N GLN A 71 12.00 -7.56 -25.56
CA GLN A 71 11.32 -8.46 -26.49
C GLN A 71 11.07 -7.75 -27.81
N GLN A 72 11.49 -8.34 -28.92
CA GLN A 72 11.24 -7.82 -30.26
C GLN A 72 10.10 -8.61 -30.91
N LEU A 73 8.96 -7.94 -31.14
CA LEU A 73 7.82 -8.50 -31.85
C LEU A 73 7.84 -8.02 -33.30
N THR A 74 7.91 -8.96 -34.24
CA THR A 74 7.84 -8.67 -35.67
C THR A 74 6.57 -9.30 -36.25
N ALA A 75 5.66 -8.46 -36.73
CA ALA A 75 4.44 -8.84 -37.42
C ALA A 75 4.46 -8.27 -38.84
N GLY A 76 4.94 -9.06 -39.80
CA GLY A 76 5.11 -8.62 -41.19
C GLY A 76 6.06 -7.43 -41.30
N SER A 77 5.59 -6.31 -41.85
CA SER A 77 6.37 -5.06 -41.97
C SER A 77 6.43 -4.22 -40.69
N PHE A 78 5.71 -4.61 -39.65
CA PHE A 78 5.71 -3.90 -38.37
C PHE A 78 6.63 -4.60 -37.39
N SER A 79 7.67 -3.88 -36.95
CA SER A 79 8.53 -4.31 -35.84
C SER A 79 8.30 -3.41 -34.63
N GLN A 80 8.05 -3.99 -33.48
CA GLN A 80 7.97 -3.29 -32.20
C GLN A 80 8.98 -3.89 -31.23
N THR A 81 9.78 -3.04 -30.61
CA THR A 81 10.65 -3.43 -29.49
C THR A 81 9.92 -3.06 -28.20
N MET A 82 9.56 -4.06 -27.40
CA MET A 82 8.94 -3.89 -26.10
C MET A 82 9.99 -4.15 -25.02
N ASP A 83 10.37 -3.10 -24.30
CA ASP A 83 11.24 -3.23 -23.13
C ASP A 83 10.38 -3.55 -21.90
N THR A 84 10.39 -4.81 -21.45
CA THR A 84 9.64 -5.24 -20.27
C THR A 84 10.44 -5.11 -18.98
N ARG A 85 11.65 -4.53 -19.03
CA ARG A 85 12.42 -4.22 -17.83
C ARG A 85 11.69 -3.15 -17.05
N GLN A 86 11.11 -3.51 -15.91
CA GLN A 86 10.60 -2.50 -14.99
C GLN A 86 11.79 -1.78 -14.35
N THR A 87 11.91 -0.47 -14.62
CA THR A 87 12.81 0.42 -13.88
C THR A 87 12.43 0.37 -12.40
N ARG A 88 13.36 -0.11 -11.56
CA ARG A 88 13.20 -0.41 -10.12
C ARG A 88 12.09 0.39 -9.45
N ARG A 89 10.92 -0.24 -9.29
CA ARG A 89 9.88 0.23 -8.38
C ARG A 89 10.17 -0.32 -6.98
N ALA A 90 9.74 0.40 -5.95
CA ALA A 90 9.78 -0.08 -4.58
C ALA A 90 9.15 -1.50 -4.49
N MET A 91 9.64 -2.32 -3.57
CA MET A 91 9.22 -3.72 -3.40
C MET A 91 7.69 -3.85 -3.31
N PHE A 92 7.08 -3.03 -2.46
CA PHE A 92 5.63 -2.94 -2.32
C PHE A 92 5.04 -1.87 -3.21
N TRP A 93 3.83 -2.16 -3.70
CA TRP A 93 2.98 -1.13 -4.29
C TRP A 93 2.29 -0.29 -3.21
N PRO A 94 1.93 0.97 -3.52
CA PRO A 94 1.18 1.81 -2.58
C PRO A 94 -0.10 1.14 -2.05
N SER A 95 -0.82 0.41 -2.91
CA SER A 95 -2.03 -0.31 -2.52
C SER A 95 -1.78 -1.44 -1.51
N GLU A 96 -0.64 -2.12 -1.61
CA GLU A 96 -0.27 -3.19 -0.67
C GLU A 96 0.16 -2.59 0.67
N ILE A 97 0.90 -1.47 0.64
CA ILE A 97 1.26 -0.72 1.85
C ILE A 97 -0.02 -0.25 2.57
N GLU A 98 -0.97 0.34 1.84
CA GLU A 98 -2.25 0.76 2.42
C GLU A 98 -3.04 -0.41 2.99
N GLN A 99 -3.05 -1.57 2.32
CA GLN A 99 -3.70 -2.77 2.84
C GLN A 99 -3.05 -3.25 4.14
N LEU A 100 -1.72 -3.33 4.19
CA LEU A 100 -0.99 -3.72 5.41
C LEU A 100 -1.23 -2.73 6.55
N GLN A 101 -1.20 -1.43 6.27
CA GLN A 101 -1.49 -0.39 7.25
C GLN A 101 -2.93 -0.48 7.78
N LYS A 102 -3.91 -0.65 6.89
CA LYS A 102 -5.32 -0.81 7.28
C LYS A 102 -5.55 -2.01 8.20
N MET A 103 -4.84 -3.12 7.97
CA MET A 103 -4.90 -4.28 8.86
C MET A 103 -4.35 -3.98 10.26
N CYS A 104 -3.42 -3.03 10.41
CA CYS A 104 -2.92 -2.58 11.71
C CYS A 104 -3.81 -1.54 12.40
N THR A 105 -4.55 -0.74 11.63
CA THR A 105 -5.42 0.29 12.21
C THR A 105 -6.61 -0.34 12.94
N GLY A 106 -7.06 -1.54 12.56
CA GLY A 106 -8.28 -2.15 13.14
C GLY A 106 -9.54 -1.35 12.81
N ASP A 107 -10.68 -1.74 13.39
CA ASP A 107 -12.00 -1.13 13.13
C ASP A 107 -12.17 0.30 13.71
N VAL A 108 -11.08 0.94 14.15
CA VAL A 108 -11.11 2.35 14.53
C VAL A 108 -11.05 3.19 13.27
N ASP A 109 -12.24 3.43 12.73
CA ASP A 109 -12.58 4.39 11.68
C ASP A 109 -12.37 5.84 12.19
N ARG A 110 -11.14 6.16 12.59
CA ARG A 110 -10.69 7.50 12.97
C ARG A 110 -9.55 7.92 12.06
N GLY A 111 -9.82 7.94 10.75
CA GLY A 111 -9.01 8.71 9.83
C GLY A 111 -9.12 10.19 10.19
N ILE A 112 -8.04 10.81 10.65
CA ILE A 112 -7.97 12.26 10.82
C ILE A 112 -8.01 12.87 9.41
N TRP A 113 -9.19 13.30 8.97
CA TRP A 113 -9.41 13.69 7.58
C TRP A 113 -8.94 15.11 7.23
N CYS A 114 -8.58 15.91 8.22
CA CYS A 114 -7.85 17.17 8.06
C CYS A 114 -7.32 17.59 9.45
N ILE A 115 -6.03 17.96 9.53
CA ILE A 115 -5.50 18.73 10.65
C ILE A 115 -5.43 20.17 10.16
N ASP A 116 -6.34 21.01 10.67
CA ASP A 116 -6.24 22.45 10.49
C ASP A 116 -5.15 22.99 11.43
N THR A 117 -4.00 23.33 10.85
CA THR A 117 -2.87 23.91 11.59
C THR A 117 -2.96 25.42 11.75
N VAL A 118 -4.01 26.06 11.22
CA VAL A 118 -4.17 27.51 11.32
C VAL A 118 -4.97 27.83 12.58
N GLY A 119 -4.28 28.30 13.61
CA GLY A 119 -4.93 28.88 14.78
C GLY A 119 -5.71 30.14 14.38
N MET A 120 -7.00 30.01 14.08
CA MET A 120 -7.89 31.14 13.83
C MET A 120 -8.97 31.27 14.91
N PRO A 121 -9.28 32.51 15.34
CA PRO A 121 -10.38 32.78 16.26
C PRO A 121 -11.69 32.33 15.63
N SER A 122 -12.59 31.77 16.45
CA SER A 122 -13.83 31.07 16.07
C SER A 122 -14.61 31.75 14.93
N SER A 123 -14.32 31.37 13.69
CA SER A 123 -15.05 31.83 12.52
C SER A 123 -16.26 30.93 12.30
N ARG A 124 -17.46 31.51 12.28
CA ARG A 124 -18.72 30.79 12.04
C ARG A 124 -19.25 31.11 10.65
N HIS A 125 -19.84 30.12 9.98
CA HIS A 125 -20.54 30.33 8.71
C HIS A 125 -21.81 31.18 8.87
N ILE A 126 -22.20 31.86 7.78
CA ILE A 126 -23.55 32.42 7.66
C ILE A 126 -24.57 31.27 7.60
N ALA A 127 -25.74 31.46 8.23
CA ALA A 127 -26.74 30.39 8.43
C ALA A 127 -27.17 29.68 7.14
N SER A 128 -27.17 30.36 5.99
CA SER A 128 -27.49 29.77 4.70
C SER A 128 -26.47 28.72 4.23
N CYS A 129 -25.18 28.92 4.50
CA CYS A 129 -24.12 27.96 4.17
C CYS A 129 -24.19 26.73 5.08
N SER A 130 -24.53 26.93 6.36
CA SER A 130 -24.70 25.82 7.32
C SER A 130 -25.82 24.85 6.93
N ILE A 131 -26.90 25.34 6.31
CA ILE A 131 -28.07 24.52 5.95
C ILE A 131 -27.84 23.73 4.65
N ASN A 132 -27.15 24.31 3.66
CA ASN A 132 -27.02 23.70 2.33
C ASN A 132 -25.82 22.73 2.18
N THR A 133 -24.76 22.88 2.99
CA THR A 133 -23.54 22.06 2.86
C THR A 133 -23.25 21.19 4.08
N GLY A 134 -24.26 20.92 4.92
CA GLY A 134 -24.13 20.00 6.06
C GLY A 134 -23.27 20.54 7.19
N GLY A 135 -23.43 21.83 7.50
CA GLY A 135 -22.72 22.63 8.50
C GLY A 135 -21.83 21.90 9.49
N GLU A 136 -20.52 22.05 9.28
CA GLU A 136 -19.40 22.09 10.25
C GLU A 136 -18.03 22.09 9.50
N HIS A 137 -18.02 21.91 8.18
CA HIS A 137 -16.78 21.91 7.37
C HIS A 137 -16.82 22.84 6.13
N CYS A 138 -15.71 23.56 5.91
CA CYS A 138 -15.49 24.50 4.80
C CYS A 138 -15.02 23.79 3.52
N SER A 139 -15.91 23.43 2.58
CA SER A 139 -15.50 22.95 1.24
C SER A 139 -15.63 24.00 0.14
N CYS A 140 -16.25 25.15 0.40
CA CYS A 140 -16.65 26.12 -0.63
C CYS A 140 -15.80 27.39 -0.72
N GLY A 141 -14.79 27.57 0.15
CA GLY A 141 -13.87 28.71 0.08
C GLY A 141 -14.49 30.10 0.35
N ALA A 142 -15.67 30.16 0.98
CA ALA A 142 -16.34 31.43 1.28
C ALA A 142 -15.62 32.23 2.38
N LEU A 143 -15.42 33.53 2.12
CA LEU A 143 -14.76 34.46 3.05
C LEU A 143 -15.60 34.66 4.31
N LEU A 144 -14.99 34.39 5.47
CA LEU A 144 -15.61 34.54 6.79
C LEU A 144 -15.57 36.02 7.19
N LEU A 145 -16.72 36.62 7.52
CA LEU A 145 -16.75 37.98 8.05
C LEU A 145 -16.42 37.97 9.54
N PRO A 146 -15.57 38.88 10.02
CA PRO A 146 -15.32 39.05 11.46
C PRO A 146 -16.54 39.69 12.12
N PHE A 147 -16.88 39.21 13.32
CA PHE A 147 -17.69 39.96 14.28
C PHE A 147 -16.75 40.74 15.21
#